data_AF-A0A661J8T3-F1
#
_entry.id   AF-A0A661J8T3-F1
#
_cell.length_a   1.000
_cell.length_b   1.000
_cell.length_c   1.000
_cell.angle_alpha   90.00
_cell.angle_beta   90.00
_cell.angle_gamma   90.00
#
_symmetry.space_group_name_H-M   'P 1'
#
loop_
_entity.id
_entity.type
_entity.pdbx_description
1 polymer ?
#
loop_
_entity_poly.entity_id
_entity_poly.type
_entity_poly.pdbx_seq_one_letter_code
_entity_poly.pdbx_strand_id
1 'polypeptide(L)' 'MKTIKVKDMVCEHCVMAITKTLKDIDGIKDVKVNLKIRMVTF' A
#
# COMPACT_ATOMS: atom_id res chain seq x y z
N MET A 1 1.71 -1.25 13.93
CA MET A 1 1.81 -1.56 12.49
C MET A 1 0.55 -2.28 12.08
N LYS A 2 -0.21 -1.72 11.15
CA LYS A 2 -1.42 -2.35 10.60
C LYS A 2 -1.10 -2.90 9.21
N THR A 3 -1.65 -4.08 8.91
CA THR A 3 -1.46 -4.73 7.61
C THR A 3 -2.82 -5.04 7.01
N ILE A 4 -3.00 -4.69 5.74
CA ILE A 4 -4.24 -4.88 5.00
C ILE A 4 -3.93 -5.65 3.72
N LYS A 5 -4.78 -6.64 3.40
CA LYS A 5 -4.71 -7.39 2.15
C LYS A 5 -5.55 -6.70 1.07
N VAL A 6 -4.95 -6.43 -0.08
CA VAL A 6 -5.61 -5.75 -1.20
C VAL A 6 -5.71 -6.72 -2.39
N LYS A 7 -6.83 -7.46 -2.47
CA LYS A 7 -6.98 -8.58 -3.42
C LYS A 7 -6.81 -8.17 -4.89
N ASP A 8 -7.23 -6.95 -5.23
CA ASP A 8 -7.25 -6.44 -6.62
C ASP A 8 -6.04 -5.56 -6.96
N MET A 9 -4.94 -5.68 -6.19
CA MET A 9 -3.68 -5.05 -6.55
C MET A 9 -2.95 -5.93 -7.57
N VAL A 10 -3.04 -5.55 -8.86
CA VAL A 10 -2.64 -6.40 -10.00
C VAL A 10 -1.36 -5.94 -10.71
N CYS A 11 -1.03 -4.64 -10.63
CA CYS A 11 0.12 -4.09 -11.36
C CYS A 11 0.87 -3.01 -10.56
N GLU A 12 2.06 -2.67 -11.04
CA GLU A 12 2.92 -1.64 -10.45
C GLU A 12 2.26 -0.25 -10.41
N HIS A 13 1.36 0.05 -11.35
CA HIS A 13 0.57 1.30 -11.29
C HIS A 13 -0.38 1.33 -10.08
N CYS A 14 -1.02 0.21 -9.74
CA CYS A 14 -1.86 0.12 -8.53
C CYS A 14 -1.02 0.31 -7.27
N VAL A 15 0.17 -0.29 -7.22
CA VAL A 15 1.12 -0.15 -6.10
C VAL A 15 1.49 1.33 -5.90
N MET A 16 1.82 2.02 -6.99
CA MET A 16 2.23 3.42 -6.96
C MET A 16 1.10 4.34 -6.47
N ALA A 17 -0.12 4.14 -6.99
CA ALA A 17 -1.30 4.91 -6.58
C ALA A 17 -1.63 4.71 -5.09
N ILE A 18 -1.64 3.47 -4.61
CA ILE A 18 -1.91 3.14 -3.20
C ILE A 18 -0.83 3.75 -2.30
N THR A 19 0.44 3.61 -2.66
CA THR A 19 1.55 4.14 -1.87
C THR A 19 1.47 5.65 -1.72
N LYS A 20 1.20 6.36 -2.83
CA LYS A 20 1.06 7.82 -2.82
C LYS A 20 -0.10 8.26 -1.94
N THR A 21 -1.27 7.67 -2.17
CA THR A 21 -2.50 7.99 -1.41
C THR A 21 -2.30 7.78 0.09
N LEU A 22 -1.66 6.70 0.52
CA LEU A 22 -1.43 6.44 1.94
C LEU A 22 -0.40 7.37 2.58
N LYS A 23 0.63 7.79 1.83
CA LYS A 23 1.62 8.76 2.31
C LYS A 23 1.05 10.18 2.44
N ASP A 24 0.02 10.49 1.68
CA ASP A 24 -0.68 11.79 1.75
C ASP A 24 -1.60 11.88 2.98
N ILE A 25 -1.80 10.80 3.74
CA ILE A 25 -2.61 10.79 4.96
C ILE A 25 -1.75 11.19 6.16
N ASP A 26 -2.16 12.26 6.85
CA ASP A 26 -1.51 12.72 8.07
C ASP A 26 -1.43 11.62 9.14
N GLY A 27 -0.20 11.40 9.63
CA GLY A 27 0.10 10.36 10.62
C GLY A 27 0.60 9.04 10.05
N ILE A 28 0.52 8.83 8.73
CA ILE A 28 1.15 7.67 8.06
C ILE A 28 2.54 8.08 7.56
N LYS A 29 3.59 7.53 8.18
CA LYS A 29 4.99 7.82 7.81
C LYS A 29 5.65 6.69 7.02
N ASP A 30 5.28 5.44 7.28
CA ASP A 30 5.98 4.27 6.76
C ASP A 30 5.04 3.35 5.99
N VAL A 31 4.89 3.59 4.68
CA VAL A 31 4.10 2.72 3.81
C VAL A 31 5.00 1.70 3.12
N LYS A 32 4.66 0.40 3.27
CA LYS A 32 5.27 -0.71 2.52
C LYS A 32 4.19 -1.46 1.75
N VAL A 33 4.42 -1.67 0.46
CA VAL A 33 3.52 -2.43 -0.41
C VAL A 33 4.26 -3.63 -0.96
N ASN A 34 3.62 -4.80 -0.92
CA ASN A 34 4.13 -6.03 -1.50
C ASN A 34 3.12 -6.59 -2.50
N LEU A 35 3.42 -6.46 -3.80
CA LEU A 35 2.57 -6.92 -4.89
C LEU A 35 2.42 -8.44 -4.93
N LYS A 36 3.50 -9.20 -4.63
CA LYS A 36 3.49 -10.67 -4.70
C LYS A 36 2.47 -11.30 -3.76
N ILE A 37 2.40 -10.78 -2.53
CA ILE A 37 1.48 -11.29 -1.49
C ILE A 37 0.20 -10.44 -1.35
N ARG A 38 0.14 -9.34 -2.11
CA ARG A 38 -0.98 -8.39 -2.12
C ARG A 38 -1.26 -7.78 -0.74
N MET A 39 -0.22 -7.28 -0.09
CA MET A 39 -0.31 -6.68 1.24
C MET A 39 0.24 -5.26 1.26
N VAL A 40 -0.35 -4.44 2.11
CA VAL A 40 0.07 -3.09 2.43
C VAL A 40 0.25 -3.00 3.94
N THR A 41 1.36 -2.45 4.40
CA THR A 41 1.65 -2.19 5.81
C THR A 41 1.94 -0.71 6.02
N PHE A 42 1.34 -0.14 7.07
CA PHE A 42 1.56 1.24 7.51
C PHE A 42 1.25 1.44 9.01
#